data_AF-A0A838G1D0-F1
#
_entry.id   AF-A0A838G1D0-F1
#
_cell.length_a   1.000
_cell.length_b   1.000
_cell.length_c   1.000
_cell.angle_alpha   90.00
_cell.angle_beta   90.00
_cell.angle_gamma   90.00
#
_symmetry.space_group_name_H-M   'P 1'
#
loop_
_entity.id
_entity.type
_entity.pdbx_description
1 polymer ?
#
loop_
_entity_poly.entity_id
_entity_poly.type
_entity_poly.pdbx_seq_one_letter_code
_entity_poly.pdbx_strand_id
1 'polypeptide(L)'
;ACHQLLSGLRGSELLAGARGAAPVDVAALADVVRAAGDLVASVPEIAELDLNPVLVRAAGAVVVDWRIRVGISPGQDEPAAGV
;
A
#
# COMPACT_ATOMS: atom_id res chain seq x y z
N ALA A 1 6.95 12.04 2.86
CA ALA A 1 6.41 11.63 1.55
C ALA A 1 4.99 11.08 1.67
N CYS A 2 4.76 9.92 2.30
CA CYS A 2 3.42 9.29 2.37
C CYS A 2 2.34 10.18 3.00
N HIS A 3 2.63 10.90 4.09
CA HIS A 3 1.69 11.87 4.68
C HIS A 3 1.26 12.98 3.70
N GLN A 4 2.17 13.46 2.84
CA GLN A 4 1.83 14.49 1.84
C GLN A 4 0.89 13.93 0.77
N LEU A 5 1.13 12.70 0.31
CA LEU A 5 0.23 12.01 -0.63
C LEU A 5 -1.18 11.87 -0.03
N LEU A 6 -1.26 11.47 1.24
CA LEU A 6 -2.55 11.33 1.94
C LEU A 6 -3.27 12.67 2.11
N SER A 7 -2.54 13.75 2.44
CA SER A 7 -3.15 15.08 2.56
C SER A 7 -3.68 15.64 1.23
N GLY A 8 -3.10 15.22 0.10
CA GLY A 8 -3.52 15.63 -1.24
C GLY A 8 -4.76 14.90 -1.77
N LEU A 9 -5.29 13.91 -1.05
CA LEU A 9 -6.51 13.22 -1.45
C LEU A 9 -7.72 14.15 -1.36
N ARG A 10 -8.65 14.05 -2.32
CA ARG A 10 -9.93 14.80 -2.29
C ARG A 10 -10.74 14.54 -1.02
N GLY A 11 -10.59 13.36 -0.42
CA GLY A 11 -11.27 12.95 0.82
C GLY A 11 -10.39 13.06 2.07
N SER A 12 -9.26 13.78 2.04
CA SER A 12 -8.31 13.83 3.16
C SER A 12 -8.93 14.38 4.45
N GLU A 13 -9.94 15.26 4.36
CA GLU A 13 -10.68 15.78 5.53
C GLU A 13 -11.37 14.67 6.33
N LEU A 14 -11.78 13.56 5.69
CA LEU A 14 -12.38 12.43 6.39
C LEU A 14 -11.39 11.75 7.34
N LEU A 15 -10.08 11.86 7.07
CA LEU A 15 -9.03 11.32 7.94
C LEU A 15 -8.89 12.14 9.23
N ALA A 16 -9.24 13.43 9.19
CA ALA A 16 -9.29 14.29 10.38
C ALA A 16 -10.55 14.04 11.24
N GLY A 17 -11.41 13.11 10.83
CA GLY A 17 -12.67 12.81 11.50
C GLY A 17 -13.85 13.47 10.78
N ALA A 18 -14.88 12.68 10.46
CA ALA A 18 -16.08 13.16 9.80
C ALA A 18 -17.25 13.25 10.79
N ARG A 19 -18.03 14.33 10.73
CA ARG A 19 -19.28 14.52 11.51
C ARG A 19 -19.10 14.30 13.03
N GLY A 20 -18.01 14.83 13.59
CA GLY A 20 -17.71 14.72 15.03
C GLY A 20 -17.07 13.39 15.46
N ALA A 21 -16.78 12.48 14.52
CA ALA A 21 -15.93 11.32 14.80
C ALA A 21 -14.49 11.77 15.10
N ALA A 22 -13.79 10.99 15.92
CA ALA A 22 -12.37 11.22 16.19
C ALA A 22 -11.53 11.10 14.90
N PRO A 23 -10.43 11.86 14.79
CA PRO A 23 -9.43 11.64 13.75
C PRO A 23 -8.96 10.18 13.72
N VAL A 24 -8.66 9.67 12.53
CA VAL A 24 -8.06 8.34 12.39
C VAL A 24 -6.54 8.42 12.54
N ASP A 25 -5.90 7.29 12.78
CA ASP A 25 -4.44 7.23 12.83
C ASP A 25 -3.83 7.34 11.42
N VAL A 26 -3.60 8.58 11.00
CA VAL A 26 -3.00 8.89 9.69
C VAL A 26 -1.56 8.39 9.59
N ALA A 27 -0.84 8.31 10.72
CA ALA A 27 0.53 7.79 10.74
C ALA A 27 0.53 6.30 10.42
N ALA A 28 -0.35 5.51 11.06
CA ALA A 28 -0.50 4.10 10.74
C ALA A 28 -0.91 3.87 9.27
N LEU A 29 -1.79 4.70 8.71
CA LEU A 29 -2.12 4.62 7.28
C LEU A 29 -0.90 4.94 6.39
N ALA A 30 -0.11 5.95 6.74
CA ALA A 30 1.11 6.28 6.01
C ALA A 30 2.14 5.14 6.05
N ASP A 31 2.25 4.43 7.17
CA ASP A 31 3.09 3.24 7.31
C ASP A 31 2.63 2.09 6.44
N VAL A 32 1.32 1.86 6.29
CA VAL A 32 0.78 0.87 5.33
C VAL A 32 1.20 1.21 3.91
N VAL A 33 1.05 2.48 3.49
CA VAL A 33 1.44 2.93 2.15
C VAL A 33 2.95 2.77 1.92
N ARG A 34 3.77 3.11 2.93
CA ARG A 34 5.22 2.93 2.88
C ARG A 34 5.59 1.45 2.74
N ALA A 35 5.04 0.60 3.58
CA ALA A 35 5.31 -0.84 3.54
C ALA A 35 4.89 -1.48 2.21
N ALA A 36 3.77 -1.05 1.63
CA ALA A 36 3.34 -1.49 0.30
C ALA A 36 4.35 -1.07 -0.79
N GLY A 37 4.84 0.18 -0.73
CA GLY A 37 5.89 0.66 -1.64
C GLY A 37 7.20 -0.11 -1.50
N ASP A 38 7.64 -0.33 -0.26
CA ASP A 38 8.84 -1.10 0.06
C ASP A 38 8.74 -2.55 -0.46
N LEU A 39 7.56 -3.17 -0.36
CA LEU A 39 7.29 -4.52 -0.87
C LEU A 39 7.40 -4.58 -2.40
N VAL A 40 6.72 -3.69 -3.12
CA VAL A 40 6.75 -3.67 -4.59
C VAL A 40 8.15 -3.32 -5.10
N ALA A 41 8.89 -2.46 -4.38
CA ALA A 41 10.27 -2.12 -4.74
C ALA A 41 11.27 -3.27 -4.51
N SER A 42 11.00 -4.14 -3.54
CA SER A 42 11.90 -5.25 -3.18
C SER A 42 11.59 -6.57 -3.90
N VAL A 43 10.41 -6.70 -4.50
CA VAL A 43 9.96 -7.92 -5.21
C VAL A 43 9.57 -7.58 -6.66
N PRO A 44 10.52 -7.64 -7.61
CA PRO A 44 10.30 -7.28 -9.02
C PRO A 44 9.18 -8.06 -9.72
N GLU A 45 8.88 -9.27 -9.23
CA GLU A 45 7.81 -10.13 -9.72
C GLU A 45 6.42 -9.55 -9.47
N ILE A 46 6.26 -8.63 -8.51
CA ILE A 46 4.96 -8.02 -8.20
C ILE A 46 4.61 -7.01 -9.30
N ALA A 47 3.73 -7.41 -10.21
CA ALA A 47 3.23 -6.55 -11.28
C ALA A 47 2.09 -5.62 -10.83
N GLU A 48 1.34 -5.99 -9.78
CA GLU A 48 0.35 -5.13 -9.13
C GLU A 48 0.09 -5.59 -7.70
N LEU A 49 -0.10 -4.61 -6.82
CA LEU A 49 -0.55 -4.78 -5.44
C LEU A 49 -1.79 -3.90 -5.24
N ASP A 50 -2.90 -4.52 -4.89
CA ASP A 50 -4.14 -3.84 -4.49
C ASP A 50 -4.45 -4.16 -3.03
N LEU A 51 -4.69 -3.11 -2.24
CA LEU A 51 -5.04 -3.21 -0.81
C LEU A 51 -6.44 -2.64 -0.63
N ASN A 52 -7.44 -3.50 -0.62
CA ASN A 52 -8.83 -3.07 -0.56
C ASN A 52 -9.73 -4.14 0.10
N PRO A 53 -10.35 -3.86 1.26
CA PRO A 53 -10.34 -2.58 1.97
C PRO A 53 -9.17 -2.44 2.97
N VAL A 54 -8.76 -1.19 3.20
CA VAL A 54 -7.91 -0.80 4.35
C VAL A 54 -8.79 -0.09 5.37
N LEU A 55 -8.90 -0.65 6.57
CA LEU A 55 -9.64 -0.03 7.67
C LEU A 55 -8.68 0.80 8.52
N VAL A 56 -9.02 2.07 8.72
CA VAL A 56 -8.25 2.99 9.56
C VAL A 56 -9.13 3.49 10.69
N ARG A 57 -8.61 3.40 11.92
CA ARG A 57 -9.27 3.83 13.15
C ARG A 57 -8.29 4.68 13.96
N ALA A 58 -8.75 5.29 15.05
CA ALA A 58 -7.88 6.03 15.97
C ALA A 58 -6.76 5.17 16.59
N ALA A 59 -6.92 3.84 16.61
CA ALA A 59 -5.97 2.90 17.18
C ALA A 59 -5.01 2.26 16.14
N GLY A 60 -5.06 2.70 14.88
CA GLY A 60 -4.19 2.21 13.82
C GLY A 60 -4.90 1.87 12.51
N ALA A 61 -4.16 1.24 11.60
CA ALA A 61 -4.63 0.83 10.27
C ALA A 61 -4.42 -0.68 10.05
N VAL A 62 -5.36 -1.32 9.36
CA VAL A 62 -5.27 -2.74 8.99
C VAL A 62 -5.72 -2.94 7.54
N VAL A 63 -4.94 -3.69 6.78
CA VAL A 63 -5.34 -4.23 5.48
C VAL A 63 -6.22 -5.45 5.74
N VAL A 64 -7.49 -5.38 5.35
CA VAL A 64 -8.45 -6.48 5.59
C VAL A 64 -8.37 -7.53 4.48
N ASP A 65 -8.18 -7.06 3.25
CA ASP A 65 -8.04 -7.91 2.07
C ASP A 65 -7.00 -7.29 1.13
N TRP A 66 -6.37 -8.16 0.34
CA TRP A 66 -5.30 -7.79 -0.57
C TRP A 66 -5.28 -8.70 -1.79
N ARG A 67 -4.78 -8.17 -2.91
CA ARG A 67 -4.57 -8.93 -4.13
C ARG A 67 -3.23 -8.57 -4.73
N ILE A 68 -2.47 -9.60 -5.08
CA ILE A 68 -1.19 -9.46 -5.79
C ILE A 68 -1.33 -10.13 -7.15
N ARG A 69 -0.95 -9.41 -8.21
CA ARG A 69 -0.66 -10.01 -9.51
C ARG A 69 0.84 -10.17 -9.65
N VAL A 70 1.25 -11.38 -9.97
CA VAL A 70 2.64 -11.72 -10.29
C VAL A 70 2.84 -11.58 -11.80
N GLY A 71 3.89 -10.88 -12.20
CA GLY A 71 4.35 -10.78 -13.58
C GLY A 71 5.57 -11.67 -13.82
N ILE A 72 6.08 -11.64 -15.05
CA ILE A 72 7.30 -12.34 -15.41
C ILE A 72 8.49 -11.43 -15.06
N SER A 73 9.36 -11.87 -14.15
CA SER A 73 10.63 -11.18 -13.91
C SER A 73 11.55 -11.32 -15.14
N PRO A 74 12.17 -10.23 -15.63
CA PRO A 74 13.24 -10.36 -16.63
C PRO A 74 14.38 -11.18 -16.02
N GLY A 75 14.63 -12.39 -16.56
CA GLY A 75 15.75 -13.25 -16.15
C GLY A 75 15.41 -14.68 -15.71
N GLN A 76 14.13 -15.09 -15.73
CA GLN A 76 13.74 -16.49 -15.43
C GLN A 76 13.54 -17.36 -16.69
N ASP A 77 13.54 -16.75 -17.88
CA ASP A 77 13.41 -17.42 -19.19
C ASP A 77 14.70 -17.42 -20.03
N GLU A 78 15.84 -16.99 -19.47
CA GLU A 78 17.13 -17.24 -20.12
C GLU A 78 17.39 -18.76 -20.01
N PRO A 79 17.44 -19.52 -21.12
CA PRO A 79 17.85 -20.91 -21.05
C PRO A 79 19.21 -20.92 -20.37
N ALA A 80 19.34 -21.66 -19.25
CA ALA A 80 20.59 -21.84 -18.54
C ALA A 80 21.67 -22.11 -19.60
N ALA A 81 22.57 -21.14 -19.77
CA ALA A 81 23.55 -21.15 -20.85
C ALA A 81 24.20 -22.54 -20.88
N GLY A 82 23.89 -23.27 -21.95
CA GLY A 82 24.21 -24.67 -22.09
C GLY A 82 25.72 -24.91 -21.96
N VAL A 83 26.02 -26.04 -21.32
CA VAL A 83 27.28 -26.79 -21.34
C VAL A 83 27.90 -26.83 -22.74
#